data_AF-H8KVS7-F1
#
_entry.id   AF-H8KVS7-F1
#
_cell.length_a   1.000
_cell.length_b   1.000
_cell.length_c   1.000
_cell.angle_alpha   90.00
_cell.angle_beta   90.00
_cell.angle_gamma   90.00
#
_symmetry.space_group_name_H-M   'P 1'
#
loop_
_entity.id
_entity.type
_entity.pdbx_description
1 polymer ?
#
loop_
_entity_poly.entity_id
_entity_poly.type
_entity_poly.pdbx_seq_one_letter_code
_entity_poly.pdbx_strand_id
1 'polypeptide(L)'
;MEGYWSDYYFSYITYEGLTGKKEVVPNGIASRFVEGKASDSTPDARVFSINVSYALGGGYSFELGLIVDRQGNSKWFTSHGPTIGLGSGIGGNMKEVRALKGHTFNINKDYEGYSSGYSGGVGVGYEYSGNRTNPSYENSDWNLGGENYTQRGYSYGYGADFGLMWSRTFTSFFR
;
A
#
# COMPACT_ATOMS: atom_id res chain seq x y z
N MET A 1 -32.29 -13.30 -36.77
CA MET A 1 -31.49 -14.38 -36.13
C MET A 1 -30.04 -14.02 -36.43
N GLU A 2 -29.41 -13.06 -35.74
CA GLU A 2 -28.87 -13.17 -34.36
C GLU A 2 -28.13 -14.50 -34.19
N GLY A 3 -26.85 -14.61 -33.87
CA GLY A 3 -25.80 -13.83 -33.18
C GLY A 3 -24.75 -14.90 -32.83
N TYR A 4 -23.47 -14.67 -32.58
CA TYR A 4 -22.86 -13.80 -31.58
C TYR A 4 -21.34 -13.82 -31.79
N TRP A 5 -20.72 -12.67 -31.60
CA TRP A 5 -19.27 -12.50 -31.50
C TRP A 5 -18.79 -12.79 -30.07
N SER A 6 -17.53 -13.18 -29.95
CA SER A 6 -16.86 -13.47 -28.67
C SER A 6 -16.62 -12.20 -27.86
N ASP A 7 -16.98 -12.21 -26.59
CA ASP A 7 -16.66 -11.13 -25.66
C ASP A 7 -15.60 -11.52 -24.63
N TYR A 8 -14.79 -10.50 -24.36
CA TYR A 8 -13.65 -10.43 -23.47
C TYR A 8 -13.99 -10.78 -22.01
N TYR A 9 -13.15 -11.56 -21.35
CA TYR A 9 -13.17 -11.72 -19.90
C TYR A 9 -12.48 -10.52 -19.23
N PHE A 10 -13.27 -9.58 -18.72
CA PHE A 10 -12.85 -8.72 -17.62
C PHE A 10 -13.34 -9.34 -16.32
N SER A 11 -12.42 -9.81 -15.48
CA SER A 11 -12.74 -10.25 -14.12
C SER A 11 -13.09 -9.03 -13.27
N TYR A 12 -14.34 -8.95 -12.84
CA TYR A 12 -14.80 -7.98 -11.85
C TYR A 12 -14.10 -8.26 -10.51
N ILE A 13 -13.32 -7.31 -10.01
CA ILE A 13 -12.91 -7.28 -8.60
C ILE A 13 -14.10 -6.71 -7.83
N THR A 14 -14.87 -7.59 -7.19
CA THR A 14 -15.97 -7.22 -6.30
C THR A 14 -15.39 -6.58 -5.05
N TYR A 15 -15.76 -5.32 -4.79
CA TYR A 15 -15.36 -4.59 -3.59
C TYR A 15 -16.15 -5.09 -2.38
N GLU A 16 -15.65 -6.12 -1.69
CA GLU A 16 -16.14 -6.43 -0.34
C GLU A 16 -15.51 -5.45 0.67
N GLY A 17 -16.34 -4.57 1.24
CA GLY A 17 -15.91 -3.65 2.29
C GLY A 17 -16.68 -2.33 2.42
N LEU A 18 -17.66 -2.04 1.55
CA LEU A 18 -18.49 -0.84 1.64
C LEU A 18 -19.92 -1.20 2.05
N THR A 19 -20.21 -1.23 3.34
CA THR A 19 -21.59 -1.23 3.85
C THR A 19 -22.17 0.18 3.80
N GLY A 20 -22.49 0.64 2.59
CA GLY A 20 -23.33 1.82 2.36
C GLY A 20 -24.74 1.40 1.98
N LYS A 21 -25.77 2.00 2.60
CA LYS A 21 -27.14 1.90 2.05
C LYS A 21 -27.16 2.66 0.73
N LYS A 22 -27.37 1.94 -0.37
CA LYS A 22 -27.62 2.53 -1.69
C LYS A 22 -29.03 3.10 -1.68
N GLU A 23 -29.17 4.41 -1.49
CA GLU A 23 -30.44 5.09 -1.71
C GLU A 23 -30.53 5.46 -3.19
N VAL A 24 -31.41 4.76 -3.91
CA VAL A 24 -31.70 5.06 -5.31
C VAL A 24 -32.65 6.24 -5.32
N VAL A 25 -32.17 7.41 -5.71
CA VAL A 25 -33.03 8.57 -5.95
C VAL A 25 -33.85 8.27 -7.22
N PRO A 26 -35.19 8.25 -7.14
CA PRO A 26 -36.02 8.04 -8.30
C PRO A 26 -36.09 9.36 -9.06
N ASN A 27 -35.12 9.58 -9.97
CA ASN A 27 -35.18 10.40 -11.19
C ASN A 27 -33.80 10.88 -11.68
N GLY A 28 -32.88 9.94 -11.88
CA GLY A 28 -31.82 10.10 -12.88
C GLY A 28 -30.59 10.94 -12.49
N ILE A 29 -29.43 10.30 -12.64
CA ILE A 29 -28.10 10.91 -12.86
C ILE A 29 -27.51 11.70 -11.67
N ALA A 30 -27.44 11.08 -10.50
CA ALA A 30 -26.30 11.22 -9.57
C ALA A 30 -26.50 10.29 -8.36
N SER A 31 -25.59 9.35 -8.15
CA SER A 31 -25.45 8.70 -6.84
C SER A 31 -24.59 9.62 -5.97
N ARG A 32 -25.21 10.33 -5.02
CA ARG A 32 -24.46 11.05 -3.99
C ARG A 32 -24.12 10.06 -2.88
N PHE A 33 -22.83 9.83 -2.63
CA PHE A 33 -22.40 9.15 -1.42
C PHE A 33 -22.73 10.05 -0.23
N VAL A 34 -23.68 9.62 0.59
CA VAL A 34 -23.96 10.28 1.87
C VAL A 34 -22.83 9.88 2.82
N GLU A 35 -22.11 10.88 3.32
CA GLU A 35 -20.98 10.73 4.23
C GLU A 35 -21.42 10.01 5.51
N GLY A 36 -21.19 8.69 5.52
CA GLY A 36 -21.24 7.89 6.74
C GLY A 36 -19.99 8.17 7.55
N LYS A 37 -20.14 8.32 8.88
CA LYS A 37 -19.02 8.41 9.82
C LYS A 37 -18.01 7.29 9.49
N ALA A 38 -16.75 7.68 9.30
CA ALA A 38 -15.64 6.76 9.02
C ALA A 38 -15.67 5.58 10.01
N SER A 39 -15.92 4.39 9.49
CA SER A 39 -15.70 3.16 10.23
C SER A 39 -14.19 2.91 10.30
N ASP A 40 -13.65 2.69 11.50
CA ASP A 40 -12.25 2.31 11.75
C ASP A 40 -11.80 1.06 10.97
N SER A 41 -12.71 0.34 10.31
CA SER A 41 -12.44 -0.89 9.56
C SER A 41 -11.86 -0.67 8.16
N THR A 42 -12.19 0.43 7.48
CA THR A 42 -11.76 0.64 6.07
C THR A 42 -10.35 1.23 6.04
N PRO A 43 -9.44 0.88 5.11
CA PRO A 43 -8.12 1.53 5.00
C PRO A 43 -8.21 2.88 4.27
N ASP A 44 -7.37 3.86 4.62
CA ASP A 44 -7.35 5.22 4.04
C ASP A 44 -6.77 5.26 2.62
N ALA A 45 -5.87 4.33 2.32
CA ALA A 45 -5.42 4.05 0.96
C ALA A 45 -5.02 2.58 0.81
N ARG A 46 -4.89 2.14 -0.44
CA ARG A 46 -4.38 0.82 -0.82
C ARG A 46 -3.22 0.97 -1.78
N VAL A 47 -2.26 0.06 -1.67
CA VAL A 47 -1.05 0.03 -2.48
C VAL A 47 -0.99 -1.32 -3.19
N PHE A 48 -0.72 -1.26 -4.49
CA PHE A 48 -0.43 -2.41 -5.33
C PHE A 48 0.94 -2.19 -5.97
N SER A 49 1.88 -3.09 -5.74
CA SER A 49 3.25 -2.87 -6.19
C SER A 49 3.97 -4.16 -6.53
N ILE A 50 5.10 -4.02 -7.21
CA ILE A 50 6.08 -5.07 -7.44
C ILE A 50 7.35 -4.64 -6.70
N ASN A 51 7.94 -5.55 -5.94
CA ASN A 51 9.19 -5.30 -5.21
C ASN A 51 10.30 -6.27 -5.60
N VAL A 52 11.52 -5.81 -5.42
CA VAL A 52 12.75 -6.60 -5.42
C VAL A 52 13.56 -6.18 -4.20
N SER A 53 14.00 -7.15 -3.40
CA SER A 53 14.76 -6.92 -2.18
C SER A 53 15.85 -7.98 -2.01
N TYR A 54 16.97 -7.56 -1.42
CA TYR A 54 18.01 -8.49 -0.94
C TYR A 54 18.67 -7.91 0.31
N ALA A 55 18.98 -8.76 1.30
CA ALA A 55 19.69 -8.41 2.51
C ALA A 55 20.55 -9.60 3.00
N LEU A 56 21.86 -9.39 3.17
CA LEU A 56 22.78 -10.34 3.81
C LEU A 56 23.68 -9.58 4.78
N GLY A 57 23.15 -9.20 5.94
CA GLY A 57 23.79 -8.25 6.87
C GLY A 57 23.67 -6.79 6.43
N GLY A 58 23.41 -6.56 5.14
CA GLY A 58 23.01 -5.31 4.52
C GLY A 58 22.59 -5.56 3.08
N GLY A 59 21.88 -4.62 2.48
CA GLY A 59 21.44 -4.73 1.09
C GLY A 59 20.54 -3.59 0.65
N TYR A 60 19.73 -3.85 -0.36
CA TYR A 60 18.90 -2.83 -1.00
C TYR A 60 17.51 -3.36 -1.36
N SER A 61 16.52 -2.47 -1.29
CA SER A 61 15.16 -2.73 -1.72
C SER A 61 14.72 -1.69 -2.74
N PHE A 62 13.95 -2.16 -3.73
CA PHE A 62 13.30 -1.36 -4.74
C PHE A 62 11.85 -1.81 -4.90
N GLU A 63 10.94 -0.86 -5.06
CA GLU A 63 9.51 -1.07 -5.22
C GLU A 63 8.96 -0.08 -6.27
N LEU A 64 8.12 -0.59 -7.15
CA LEU A 64 7.34 0.20 -8.11
C LEU A 64 5.87 -0.11 -7.91
N GLY A 65 5.03 0.90 -7.74
CA GLY A 65 3.62 0.66 -7.44
C GLY A 65 2.68 1.79 -7.73
N LEU A 66 1.41 1.50 -7.48
CA LEU A 66 0.27 2.39 -7.55
C LEU A 66 -0.35 2.48 -6.15
N ILE A 67 -0.50 3.71 -5.64
CA ILE A 67 -1.32 3.98 -4.45
C ILE A 67 -2.66 4.57 -4.89
N VAL A 68 -3.74 4.15 -4.23
CA VAL A 68 -5.12 4.63 -4.45
C VAL A 68 -5.74 5.01 -3.10
N ASP A 69 -6.21 6.25 -2.94
CA ASP A 69 -6.90 6.70 -1.72
C ASP A 69 -8.38 6.34 -1.73
N ARG A 70 -9.05 6.55 -0.59
CA ARG A 70 -10.50 6.33 -0.46
C ARG A 70 -11.33 7.23 -1.38
N GLN A 71 -10.81 8.36 -1.83
CA GLN A 71 -11.49 9.29 -2.73
C GLN A 71 -11.34 8.89 -4.20
N GLY A 72 -10.54 7.85 -4.50
CA GLY A 72 -10.28 7.36 -5.85
C GLY A 72 -9.14 8.08 -6.57
N ASN A 73 -8.40 8.97 -5.90
CA ASN A 73 -7.17 9.51 -6.46
C ASN A 73 -6.11 8.43 -6.44
N SER A 74 -5.33 8.36 -7.51
CA SER A 74 -4.25 7.39 -7.62
C SER A 74 -2.95 8.02 -8.10
N LYS A 75 -1.83 7.46 -7.65
CA LYS A 75 -0.49 7.88 -8.06
C LYS A 75 0.45 6.71 -8.19
N TRP A 76 1.20 6.71 -9.30
CA TRP A 76 2.34 5.84 -9.46
C TRP A 76 3.52 6.36 -8.63
N PHE A 77 4.25 5.45 -8.01
CA PHE A 77 5.42 5.77 -7.20
C PHE A 77 6.54 4.77 -7.42
N THR A 78 7.76 5.22 -7.15
CA THR A 78 8.92 4.36 -6.89
C THR A 78 9.31 4.52 -5.43
N SER A 79 9.74 3.45 -4.79
CA SER A 79 10.28 3.47 -3.43
C SER A 79 11.57 2.65 -3.40
N HIS A 80 12.62 3.17 -2.79
CA HIS A 80 13.89 2.46 -2.77
C HIS A 80 14.75 2.88 -1.57
N GLY A 81 15.64 1.99 -1.15
CA GLY A 81 16.58 2.32 -0.08
C GLY A 81 17.27 1.11 0.56
N PRO A 82 18.12 1.37 1.56
CA PRO A 82 18.87 0.32 2.24
C PRO A 82 17.94 -0.60 3.04
N THR A 83 18.34 -1.87 3.11
CA THR A 83 17.74 -2.87 3.99
C THR A 83 18.82 -3.60 4.76
N ILE A 84 18.50 -4.08 5.95
CA ILE A 84 19.37 -4.93 6.77
C ILE A 84 18.57 -6.14 7.22
N GLY A 85 19.24 -7.27 7.34
CA GLY A 85 18.61 -8.53 7.70
C GLY A 85 19.16 -9.68 6.87
N LEU A 86 18.36 -10.73 6.78
CA LEU A 86 18.68 -11.95 6.06
C LEU A 86 17.52 -12.28 5.16
N GLY A 87 17.75 -12.26 3.85
CA GLY A 87 16.78 -12.72 2.88
C GLY A 87 16.98 -12.15 1.48
N SER A 88 16.10 -12.56 0.59
CA SER A 88 15.90 -11.92 -0.71
C SER A 88 14.51 -12.23 -1.21
N GLY A 89 14.01 -11.41 -2.12
CA GLY A 89 12.71 -11.66 -2.72
C GLY A 89 12.40 -10.79 -3.93
N ILE A 90 11.55 -11.34 -4.79
CA ILE A 90 10.87 -10.64 -5.86
C ILE A 90 9.39 -11.03 -5.81
N GLY A 91 8.50 -10.05 -5.81
CA GLY A 91 7.08 -10.34 -5.61
C GLY A 91 6.16 -9.17 -5.90
N GLY A 92 4.86 -9.48 -5.87
CA GLY A 92 3.80 -8.49 -5.82
C GLY A 92 3.41 -8.24 -4.37
N ASN A 93 3.11 -6.98 -4.04
CA ASN A 93 2.64 -6.59 -2.72
C ASN A 93 1.25 -5.97 -2.79
N MET A 94 0.45 -6.27 -1.78
CA MET A 94 -0.79 -5.56 -1.48
C MET A 94 -0.68 -4.98 -0.07
N LYS A 95 -0.69 -3.65 0.05
CA LYS A 95 -0.62 -2.97 1.34
C LYS A 95 -1.85 -2.10 1.59
N GLU A 96 -2.27 -2.05 2.85
CA GLU A 96 -3.25 -1.13 3.40
C GLU A 96 -2.53 0.01 4.11
N VAL A 97 -2.93 1.25 3.82
CA VAL A 97 -2.46 2.45 4.50
C VAL A 97 -3.55 2.95 5.43
N ARG A 98 -3.19 3.27 6.67
CA ARG A 98 -4.10 3.80 7.69
C ARG A 98 -3.49 5.02 8.35
N ALA A 99 -4.22 6.13 8.31
CA ALA A 99 -3.85 7.35 9.02
C ALA A 99 -3.86 7.11 10.53
N LEU A 100 -2.96 7.76 11.26
CA LEU A 100 -3.01 7.77 12.72
C LEU A 100 -4.12 8.70 13.22
N LYS A 101 -4.58 8.46 14.46
CA LYS A 101 -5.68 9.21 15.06
C LYS A 101 -5.38 10.72 15.06
N GLY A 102 -6.30 11.50 14.49
CA GLY A 102 -6.16 12.95 14.37
C GLY A 102 -5.43 13.43 13.12
N HIS A 103 -5.02 12.50 12.24
CA HIS A 103 -4.44 12.80 10.93
C HIS A 103 -5.38 12.39 9.80
N THR A 104 -5.46 13.21 8.76
CA THR A 104 -6.19 12.87 7.53
C THR A 104 -5.18 12.55 6.45
N PHE A 105 -5.17 11.30 5.98
CA PHE A 105 -4.23 10.87 4.95
C PHE A 105 -4.44 11.63 3.63
N ASN A 106 -3.34 12.13 3.08
CA ASN A 106 -3.29 12.79 1.79
C ASN A 106 -2.12 12.22 0.99
N ILE A 107 -2.41 11.52 -0.11
CA ILE A 107 -1.38 10.89 -0.96
C ILE A 107 -0.26 11.89 -1.32
N ASN A 108 -0.62 13.11 -1.71
CA ASN A 108 0.34 14.10 -2.20
C ASN A 108 1.26 14.67 -1.12
N LYS A 109 0.88 14.58 0.15
CA LYS A 109 1.64 15.19 1.25
C LYS A 109 2.29 14.16 2.15
N ASP A 110 1.64 13.02 2.34
CA ASP A 110 2.03 12.05 3.36
C ASP A 110 2.86 10.91 2.78
N TYR A 111 2.53 10.44 1.57
CA TYR A 111 3.09 9.18 1.05
C TYR A 111 4.41 9.35 0.29
N GLU A 112 4.69 10.55 -0.23
CA GLU A 112 6.01 10.90 -0.75
C GLU A 112 6.95 11.24 0.42
N GLY A 113 8.14 10.65 0.43
CA GLY A 113 9.12 10.87 1.49
C GLY A 113 9.69 9.58 2.09
N TYR A 114 10.29 9.72 3.27
CA TYR A 114 10.94 8.59 3.95
C TYR A 114 9.92 7.70 4.65
N SER A 115 10.18 6.40 4.60
CA SER A 115 9.47 5.38 5.36
C SER A 115 10.45 4.36 5.93
N SER A 116 10.03 3.66 6.98
CA SER A 116 10.77 2.53 7.52
C SER A 116 9.81 1.41 7.89
N GLY A 117 10.25 0.17 7.82
CA GLY A 117 9.42 -0.96 8.19
C GLY A 117 10.16 -2.27 8.27
N TYR A 118 9.42 -3.29 8.63
CA TYR A 118 9.84 -4.67 8.69
C TYR A 118 9.10 -5.47 7.64
N SER A 119 9.82 -6.35 6.96
CA SER A 119 9.23 -7.38 6.12
C SER A 119 9.79 -8.75 6.50
N GLY A 120 8.99 -9.78 6.27
CA GLY A 120 9.49 -11.12 6.42
C GLY A 120 8.46 -12.21 6.20
N GLY A 121 8.95 -13.42 5.96
CA GLY A 121 8.12 -14.56 5.63
C GLY A 121 8.89 -15.80 5.21
N VAL A 122 8.12 -16.77 4.71
CA VAL A 122 8.62 -17.93 3.96
C VAL A 122 7.58 -18.23 2.88
N GLY A 123 7.80 -17.71 1.67
CA GLY A 123 6.92 -17.91 0.52
C GLY A 123 5.71 -16.97 0.46
N VAL A 124 5.08 -16.69 1.61
CA VAL A 124 4.19 -15.53 1.80
C VAL A 124 4.86 -14.62 2.81
N GLY A 125 5.04 -13.35 2.46
CA GLY A 125 5.61 -12.36 3.35
C GLY A 125 4.55 -11.45 3.96
N TYR A 126 4.89 -10.91 5.12
CA TYR A 126 4.16 -9.87 5.79
C TYR A 126 5.03 -8.62 5.87
N GLU A 127 4.44 -7.46 5.62
CA GLU A 127 5.10 -6.16 5.74
C GLU A 127 4.36 -5.29 6.75
N TYR A 128 5.12 -4.59 7.59
CA TYR A 128 4.64 -3.51 8.42
C TYR A 128 5.59 -2.32 8.34
N SER A 129 5.10 -1.17 7.91
CA SER A 129 5.89 0.04 7.66
C SER A 129 5.13 1.31 8.03
N GLY A 130 5.80 2.45 8.02
CA GLY A 130 5.19 3.75 8.28
C GLY A 130 6.09 4.90 7.85
N ASN A 131 5.51 6.09 7.69
CA ASN A 131 6.27 7.27 7.27
C ASN A 131 7.14 7.85 8.38
N ARG A 132 8.17 8.58 7.96
CA ARG A 132 9.11 9.33 8.80
C ARG A 132 9.17 10.77 8.31
N THR A 133 8.72 11.74 9.12
CA THR A 133 8.84 13.16 8.78
C THR A 133 10.22 13.71 9.15
N ASN A 134 10.92 13.09 10.10
CA ASN A 134 12.31 13.44 10.40
C ASN A 134 13.27 12.77 9.40
N PRO A 135 13.99 13.53 8.55
CA PRO A 135 15.01 12.96 7.69
C PRO A 135 16.29 12.56 8.46
N SER A 136 16.49 13.16 9.65
CA SER A 136 17.69 13.01 10.48
C SER A 136 17.81 11.56 10.94
N TYR A 137 19.00 11.01 10.73
CA TYR A 137 19.31 9.60 10.78
C TYR A 137 19.75 9.20 12.20
N GLU A 138 18.98 8.35 12.88
CA GLU A 138 19.51 7.55 13.99
C GLU A 138 19.11 6.07 13.81
N ASN A 139 20.11 5.19 13.77
CA ASN A 139 19.92 3.72 13.70
C ASN A 139 19.22 3.13 14.94
N SER A 140 18.86 3.96 15.93
CA SER A 140 18.04 3.60 17.08
C SER A 140 16.53 3.62 16.78
N ASP A 141 16.10 4.17 15.63
CA ASP A 141 14.69 4.27 15.25
C ASP A 141 14.13 2.98 14.63
N TRP A 142 14.34 1.84 15.31
CA TRP A 142 13.66 0.56 15.09
C TRP A 142 12.15 0.61 15.36
N ASN A 143 11.57 1.81 15.38
CA ASN A 143 10.19 2.07 15.73
C ASN A 143 9.25 1.38 14.74
N LEU A 144 8.31 0.62 15.29
CA LEU A 144 7.32 -0.11 14.50
C LEU A 144 6.30 0.85 13.86
N GLY A 145 6.05 2.03 14.44
CA GLY A 145 5.04 2.98 13.93
C GLY A 145 5.58 4.07 13.01
N GLY A 146 4.76 4.51 12.07
CA GLY A 146 4.94 5.78 11.34
C GLY A 146 4.40 6.97 12.13
N GLU A 147 4.64 8.18 11.64
CA GLU A 147 4.27 9.42 12.33
C GLU A 147 2.90 9.97 11.93
N ASN A 148 2.52 9.80 10.66
CA ASN A 148 1.23 10.24 10.12
C ASN A 148 0.36 9.04 9.70
N TYR A 149 1.00 7.97 9.22
CA TYR A 149 0.31 6.76 8.81
C TYR A 149 1.13 5.50 9.11
N THR A 150 0.42 4.38 9.17
CA THR A 150 1.02 3.05 9.15
C THR A 150 0.54 2.29 7.92
N GLN A 151 1.37 1.39 7.46
CA GLN A 151 1.13 0.53 6.32
C GLN A 151 1.34 -0.91 6.76
N ARG A 152 0.45 -1.79 6.32
CA ARG A 152 0.58 -3.23 6.52
C ARG A 152 0.18 -3.97 5.27
N GLY A 153 0.87 -5.03 4.93
CA GLY A 153 0.61 -5.73 3.68
C GLY A 153 1.09 -7.15 3.66
N TYR A 154 0.75 -7.84 2.59
CA TYR A 154 1.24 -9.17 2.28
C TYR A 154 1.95 -9.14 0.94
N SER A 155 3.00 -9.96 0.84
CA SER A 155 3.75 -10.17 -0.39
C SER A 155 3.52 -11.60 -0.90
N TYR A 156 3.42 -11.74 -2.22
CA TYR A 156 3.28 -13.02 -2.90
C TYR A 156 4.23 -13.08 -4.11
N GLY A 157 4.92 -14.20 -4.30
CA GLY A 157 5.91 -14.34 -5.38
C GLY A 157 7.00 -15.36 -5.10
N TYR A 158 7.82 -15.65 -6.12
CA TYR A 158 8.97 -16.54 -6.00
C TYR A 158 10.07 -15.86 -5.19
N GLY A 159 10.38 -16.43 -4.02
CA GLY A 159 11.24 -15.77 -3.04
C GLY A 159 10.54 -14.66 -2.26
N ALA A 160 9.21 -14.54 -2.30
CA ALA A 160 8.49 -13.56 -1.50
C ALA A 160 8.89 -13.69 -0.03
N ASP A 161 9.62 -12.65 0.40
CA ASP A 161 10.30 -12.44 1.66
C ASP A 161 10.79 -13.73 2.32
N PHE A 162 11.79 -14.42 1.76
CA PHE A 162 12.45 -15.47 2.55
C PHE A 162 13.35 -14.81 3.59
N GLY A 163 12.88 -14.75 4.83
CA GLY A 163 13.66 -14.26 5.98
C GLY A 163 13.05 -13.03 6.65
N LEU A 164 13.88 -12.26 7.36
CA LEU A 164 13.47 -11.09 8.14
C LEU A 164 14.35 -9.91 7.77
N MET A 165 13.71 -8.79 7.44
CA MET A 165 14.37 -7.57 7.01
C MET A 165 13.77 -6.37 7.70
N TRP A 166 14.63 -5.39 7.96
CA TRP A 166 14.23 -4.02 8.23
C TRP A 166 14.71 -3.16 7.08
N SER A 167 13.83 -2.32 6.55
CA SER A 167 14.13 -1.43 5.44
C SER A 167 13.84 0.02 5.79
N ARG A 168 14.63 0.91 5.20
CA ARG A 168 14.34 2.33 5.10
C ARG A 168 14.27 2.69 3.63
N THR A 169 13.16 3.24 3.19
CA THR A 169 12.96 3.60 1.80
C THR A 169 12.58 5.06 1.66
N PHE A 170 12.87 5.62 0.49
CA PHE A 170 12.37 6.92 0.07
C PHE A 170 11.41 6.70 -1.11
N THR A 171 10.19 7.19 -0.96
CA THR A 171 9.14 7.12 -1.97
C THR A 171 9.05 8.43 -2.73
N SER A 172 9.00 8.35 -4.06
CA SER A 172 8.80 9.48 -4.98
C SER A 172 7.67 9.17 -5.96
N PHE A 173 6.89 10.19 -6.31
CA PHE A 173 5.89 10.08 -7.37
C PHE A 173 6.51 10.32 -8.75
N PHE A 174 5.91 9.73 -9.78
CA PHE A 174 6.13 10.17 -11.15
C PHE A 174 5.49 11.55 -11.35
N ARG A 175 6.24 12.45 -12.00
CA ARG A 175 5.81 13.82 -12.30
C ARG A 175 5.27 13.92 -13.71
#